data_AF-A0A9P4PQ77-F1
#
_entry.id   AF-A0A9P4PQ77-F1
#
_cell.length_a   1.000
_cell.length_b   1.000
_cell.length_c   1.000
_cell.angle_alpha   90.00
_cell.angle_beta   90.00
_cell.angle_gamma   90.00
#
_symmetry.space_group_name_H-M   'P 1'
#
loop_
_entity.id
_entity.type
_entity.pdbx_description
1 polymer ?
#
loop_
_entity_poly.entity_id
_entity_poly.type
_entity_poly.pdbx_seq_one_letter_code
_entity_poly.pdbx_strand_id
1 'polypeptide(L)'
;MNPPTLLLALATASTALAAFVPIHGCEWVPSTTAVTDFVFLSNASNPSAPSSISWKAPAVAATCKTENATWLPISGHQYSVPCVPPENGLIQDILRVSGDGTTALIMFRAYAQCAASIYAFHYEAVFPLDCTEGSGGFTRCEAKGDVAANCTAEEYLPPIRPPPPPCYGCGHRN
;
A
#
# COMPACT_ATOMS: atom_id res chain seq x y z
N MET A 1 36.61 -22.04 -46.49
CA MET A 1 35.16 -22.03 -46.27
C MET A 1 34.96 -22.25 -44.77
N ASN A 2 34.60 -21.20 -44.04
CA ASN A 2 34.40 -21.28 -42.58
C ASN A 2 32.89 -21.31 -42.28
N PRO A 3 32.40 -22.21 -41.42
CA PRO A 3 30.99 -22.20 -41.04
C PRO A 3 30.70 -21.06 -40.05
N PRO A 4 29.53 -20.42 -40.09
CA PRO A 4 29.12 -19.50 -39.06
C PRO A 4 28.64 -20.27 -37.83
N THR A 5 29.33 -20.10 -36.71
CA THR A 5 28.92 -20.59 -35.39
C THR A 5 27.72 -19.78 -34.92
N LEU A 6 26.54 -20.38 -34.98
CA LEU A 6 25.31 -19.80 -34.44
C LEU A 6 25.34 -19.93 -32.90
N LEU A 7 25.77 -18.87 -32.21
CA LEU A 7 25.67 -18.78 -30.76
C LEU A 7 24.20 -18.54 -30.37
N LEU A 8 23.49 -19.62 -30.00
CA LEU A 8 22.21 -19.52 -29.31
C LEU A 8 22.47 -18.88 -27.93
N ALA A 9 22.15 -17.59 -27.80
CA ALA A 9 22.02 -16.97 -26.49
C ALA A 9 20.75 -17.53 -25.84
N LEU A 10 20.90 -18.50 -24.93
CA LEU A 10 19.83 -18.84 -24.01
C LEU A 10 19.60 -17.63 -23.10
N ALA A 11 18.57 -16.85 -23.39
CA ALA A 11 18.01 -15.92 -22.42
C ALA A 11 17.45 -16.76 -21.26
N THR A 12 18.21 -16.86 -20.17
CA THR A 12 17.68 -17.33 -18.89
C THR A 12 16.64 -16.31 -18.44
N ALA A 13 15.38 -16.61 -18.75
CA ALA A 13 14.24 -15.95 -18.13
C ALA A 13 14.23 -16.35 -16.65
N SER A 14 14.93 -15.59 -15.82
CA SER A 14 14.76 -15.66 -14.37
C SER A 14 13.33 -15.24 -14.05
N THR A 15 12.43 -16.21 -13.94
CA THR A 15 11.14 -16.00 -13.29
C THR A 15 11.42 -15.76 -11.82
N ALA A 16 11.63 -14.50 -11.44
CA ALA A 16 11.51 -14.09 -10.06
C ALA A 16 10.08 -14.48 -9.65
N LEU A 17 9.95 -15.50 -8.79
CA LEU A 17 8.68 -15.80 -8.16
C LEU A 17 8.19 -14.48 -7.55
N ALA A 18 6.97 -14.07 -7.90
CA ALA A 18 6.32 -13.01 -7.15
C ALA A 18 6.37 -13.42 -5.67
N ALA A 19 6.99 -12.58 -4.84
CA ALA A 19 7.10 -12.84 -3.42
C ALA A 19 5.72 -12.57 -2.81
N PHE A 20 5.13 -13.61 -2.23
CA PHE A 20 3.86 -13.55 -1.50
C PHE A 20 4.14 -13.67 -0.01
N VAL A 21 3.22 -13.20 0.81
CA VAL A 21 3.27 -13.42 2.26
C VAL A 21 3.20 -14.93 2.56
N PRO A 22 4.00 -15.47 3.50
CA PRO A 22 4.07 -16.90 3.78
C PRO A 22 2.90 -17.38 4.67
N ILE A 23 1.67 -16.97 4.36
CA ILE A 23 0.46 -17.31 5.10
C ILE A 23 -0.41 -18.26 4.26
N HIS A 24 -0.73 -19.42 4.83
CA HIS A 24 -1.59 -20.42 4.19
C HIS A 24 -2.96 -19.83 3.80
N GLY A 25 -3.35 -19.97 2.53
CA GLY A 25 -4.58 -19.40 1.97
C GLY A 25 -4.48 -17.93 1.57
N CYS A 26 -3.28 -17.35 1.61
CA CYS A 26 -2.97 -15.98 1.18
C CYS A 26 -1.80 -15.92 0.21
N GLU A 27 -1.61 -16.98 -0.59
CA GLU A 27 -0.60 -17.06 -1.66
C GLU A 27 -0.83 -16.05 -2.80
N TRP A 28 -1.89 -15.25 -2.73
CA TRP A 28 -2.22 -14.17 -3.65
C TRP A 28 -1.92 -12.77 -3.07
N VAL A 29 -1.63 -12.66 -1.77
CA VAL A 29 -1.29 -11.40 -1.12
C VAL A 29 0.21 -11.12 -1.34
N PRO A 30 0.57 -10.05 -2.05
CA PRO A 30 1.95 -9.81 -2.42
C PRO A 30 2.76 -9.28 -1.23
N SER A 31 4.03 -9.67 -1.10
CA SER A 31 4.93 -9.09 -0.08
C SER A 31 5.32 -7.64 -0.41
N THR A 32 5.12 -7.20 -1.65
CA THR A 32 5.41 -5.85 -2.14
C THR A 32 4.30 -5.40 -3.08
N THR A 33 3.81 -4.18 -2.92
CA THR A 33 2.79 -3.57 -3.79
C THR A 33 3.24 -2.20 -4.28
N ALA A 34 2.83 -1.83 -5.50
CA ALA A 34 3.11 -0.50 -6.04
C ALA A 34 2.10 0.52 -5.48
N VAL A 35 2.62 1.59 -4.90
CA VAL A 35 1.87 2.82 -4.61
C VAL A 35 1.95 3.72 -5.84
N THR A 36 0.78 4.04 -6.40
CA THR A 36 0.64 4.82 -7.63
C THR A 36 -0.20 6.07 -7.38
N ASP A 37 -0.13 7.03 -8.31
CA ASP A 37 -0.90 8.29 -8.29
C ASP A 37 -0.76 9.07 -6.97
N PHE A 38 0.41 9.06 -6.33
CA PHE A 38 0.62 9.80 -5.08
C PHE A 38 0.61 11.30 -5.32
N VAL A 39 -0.25 12.00 -4.59
CA VAL A 39 -0.37 13.46 -4.62
C VAL A 39 -0.56 13.98 -3.20
N PHE A 40 0.23 14.99 -2.84
CA PHE A 40 0.05 15.80 -1.64
C PHE A 40 -0.04 17.27 -2.03
N LEU A 41 -1.16 17.90 -1.69
CA LEU A 41 -1.42 19.32 -1.92
C LEU A 41 -1.48 20.02 -0.56
N SER A 42 -0.55 20.94 -0.32
CA SER A 42 -0.52 21.76 0.89
C SER A 42 -0.60 23.24 0.54
N ASN A 43 -1.05 24.07 1.47
CA ASN A 43 -0.98 25.52 1.31
C ASN A 43 0.31 26.03 1.95
N ALA A 44 1.27 26.47 1.13
CA ALA A 44 2.55 26.98 1.61
C ALA A 44 2.39 28.26 2.43
N SER A 45 1.37 29.06 2.13
CA SER A 45 1.08 30.32 2.83
C SER A 45 0.35 30.10 4.16
N ASN A 46 -0.27 28.94 4.36
CA ASN A 46 -0.96 28.57 5.59
C ASN A 46 -0.84 27.06 5.84
N PRO A 47 0.20 26.60 6.55
CA PRO A 47 0.41 25.18 6.84
C PRO A 47 -0.69 24.56 7.74
N SER A 48 -1.52 25.40 8.37
CA SER A 48 -2.70 24.97 9.13
C SER A 48 -3.94 24.80 8.25
N ALA A 49 -3.89 25.18 6.98
CA ALA A 49 -4.98 24.96 6.04
C ALA A 49 -5.12 23.46 5.71
N PRO A 50 -6.34 23.02 5.34
CA PRO A 50 -6.57 21.64 4.95
C PRO A 50 -5.66 21.27 3.77
N SER A 51 -4.93 20.17 3.93
CA SER A 51 -4.16 19.58 2.83
C SER A 51 -4.98 18.48 2.17
N SER A 52 -4.77 18.28 0.86
CA SER A 52 -5.35 17.14 0.14
C SER A 52 -4.29 16.09 -0.10
N ILE A 53 -4.65 14.81 0.09
CA ILE A 53 -3.77 13.67 -0.11
C ILE A 53 -4.52 12.62 -0.90
N SER A 54 -3.89 12.00 -1.90
CA SER A 54 -4.41 10.81 -2.55
C SER A 54 -3.31 9.86 -3.02
N TRP A 55 -3.61 8.56 -3.03
CA TRP A 55 -2.76 7.52 -3.62
C TRP A 55 -3.55 6.20 -3.79
N LYS A 56 -2.98 5.23 -4.51
CA LYS A 56 -3.56 3.91 -4.71
C LYS A 56 -2.53 2.81 -4.54
N ALA A 57 -2.96 1.62 -4.12
CA ALA A 57 -2.18 0.38 -4.23
C ALA A 57 -3.06 -0.71 -4.87
N PRO A 58 -3.10 -0.79 -6.21
CA PRO A 58 -4.07 -1.62 -6.94
C PRO A 58 -4.00 -3.11 -6.61
N ALA A 59 -2.80 -3.66 -6.39
CA ALA A 59 -2.60 -5.09 -6.14
C ALA A 59 -3.25 -5.56 -4.82
N VAL A 60 -3.56 -4.63 -3.92
CA VAL A 60 -4.23 -4.90 -2.63
C VAL A 60 -5.55 -4.13 -2.50
N ALA A 61 -6.10 -3.68 -3.63
CA ALA A 61 -7.37 -2.96 -3.73
C ALA A 61 -7.49 -1.71 -2.83
N ALA A 62 -6.37 -1.05 -2.49
CA ALA A 62 -6.40 0.16 -1.68
C ALA A 62 -6.52 1.40 -2.57
N THR A 63 -7.50 2.26 -2.28
CA THR A 63 -7.62 3.60 -2.86
C THR A 63 -7.86 4.59 -1.74
N CYS A 64 -6.94 5.53 -1.55
CA CYS A 64 -6.85 6.39 -0.37
C CYS A 64 -6.91 7.84 -0.78
N LYS A 65 -7.80 8.61 -0.13
CA LYS A 65 -7.95 10.03 -0.43
C LYS A 65 -8.58 10.83 0.72
N THR A 66 -8.13 12.06 0.89
CA THR A 66 -8.81 13.07 1.71
C THR A 66 -8.58 14.45 1.12
N GLU A 67 -9.60 15.30 1.19
CA GLU A 67 -9.49 16.73 0.87
C GLU A 67 -9.26 17.58 2.13
N ASN A 68 -9.39 16.97 3.31
CA ASN A 68 -9.26 17.61 4.60
C ASN A 68 -8.31 16.79 5.48
N ALA A 69 -7.05 16.69 5.08
CA ALA A 69 -6.04 16.00 5.86
C ALA A 69 -5.83 16.74 7.20
N THR A 70 -6.22 16.08 8.29
CA THR A 70 -5.99 16.59 9.64
C THR A 70 -4.54 16.36 10.03
N TRP A 71 -3.82 17.45 10.30
CA TRP A 71 -2.47 17.42 10.82
C TRP A 71 -2.45 17.01 12.30
N LEU A 72 -1.56 16.08 12.64
CA LEU A 72 -1.22 15.74 14.02
C LEU A 72 0.19 16.27 14.34
N PRO A 73 0.36 17.08 15.40
CA PRO A 73 1.66 17.61 15.83
C PRO A 73 2.48 16.51 16.50
N ILE A 74 3.07 15.63 15.70
CA ILE A 74 4.06 14.63 16.14
C ILE A 74 5.43 15.13 15.65
N SER A 75 6.51 14.39 15.80
CA SER A 75 7.88 14.71 15.33
C SER A 75 7.98 14.81 13.79
N GLY A 76 7.16 15.65 13.16
CA GLY A 76 6.88 15.75 11.72
C GLY A 76 5.40 16.02 11.43
N HIS A 77 5.03 16.06 10.16
CA HIS A 77 3.63 16.20 9.76
C HIS A 77 3.03 14.81 9.55
N GLN A 78 2.12 14.40 10.44
CA GLN A 78 1.36 13.18 10.29
C GLN A 78 -0.08 13.50 9.90
N TYR A 79 -0.60 12.79 8.91
CA TYR A 79 -1.96 12.94 8.37
C TYR A 79 -2.68 11.59 8.38
N SER A 80 -3.95 11.62 8.76
CA SER A 80 -4.84 10.46 8.59
C SER A 80 -5.50 10.53 7.21
N VAL A 81 -5.43 9.44 6.45
CA VAL A 81 -6.00 9.38 5.09
C VAL A 81 -6.91 8.15 4.99
N PRO A 82 -8.23 8.29 4.79
CA PRO A 82 -9.12 7.15 4.68
C PRO A 82 -8.99 6.44 3.31
N CYS A 83 -9.21 5.12 3.31
CA CYS A 83 -9.15 4.25 2.13
C CYS A 83 -10.45 3.45 1.91
N VAL A 84 -10.70 3.01 0.67
CA VAL A 84 -11.90 2.25 0.22
C VAL A 84 -11.51 0.88 -0.34
N PRO A 85 -12.31 -0.20 -0.15
CA PRO A 85 -13.59 -0.26 0.57
C PRO A 85 -13.46 -0.60 2.07
N PRO A 86 -14.24 0.05 2.96
CA PRO A 86 -14.17 -0.11 4.41
C PRO A 86 -15.17 -1.16 4.94
N GLU A 87 -15.34 -2.32 4.29
CA GLU A 87 -16.53 -3.15 4.58
C GLU A 87 -16.48 -3.95 5.89
N ASN A 88 -15.32 -4.21 6.52
CA ASN A 88 -15.29 -5.09 7.72
C ASN A 88 -14.32 -4.68 8.85
N GLY A 89 -13.83 -3.45 8.89
CA GLY A 89 -12.98 -3.00 10.00
C GLY A 89 -12.23 -1.74 9.66
N LEU A 90 -12.21 -0.80 10.60
CA LEU A 90 -11.41 0.41 10.52
C LEU A 90 -9.91 0.07 10.47
N ILE A 91 -9.19 0.63 9.50
CA ILE A 91 -7.73 0.78 9.60
C ILE A 91 -7.36 2.25 9.53
N GLN A 92 -6.56 2.66 10.50
CA GLN A 92 -5.77 3.88 10.46
C GLN A 92 -4.68 3.74 9.41
N ASP A 93 -4.86 4.39 8.27
CA ASP A 93 -3.77 4.64 7.34
C ASP A 93 -3.15 5.99 7.69
N ILE A 94 -1.83 5.96 7.83
CA ILE A 94 -1.04 7.07 8.31
C ILE A 94 -0.11 7.47 7.15
N LEU A 95 -0.32 8.66 6.60
CA LEU A 95 0.73 9.34 5.85
C LEU A 95 1.57 10.16 6.83
N ARG A 96 2.88 9.98 6.82
CA ARG A 96 3.84 10.89 7.44
C ARG A 96 4.62 11.59 6.32
N VAL A 97 4.65 12.91 6.34
CA VAL A 97 5.56 13.70 5.52
C VAL A 97 6.64 14.24 6.45
N SER A 98 7.91 14.12 6.04
CA SER A 98 9.04 14.65 6.79
C SER A 98 8.87 16.15 7.02
N GLY A 99 9.43 16.66 8.12
CA GLY A 99 9.36 18.09 8.45
C GLY A 99 10.02 19.01 7.41
N ASP A 100 10.88 18.47 6.54
CA ASP A 100 11.48 19.18 5.41
C ASP A 100 10.64 19.13 4.12
N GLY A 101 9.52 18.38 4.11
CA GLY A 101 8.63 18.25 2.96
C GLY A 101 9.18 17.48 1.77
N THR A 102 10.38 16.89 1.86
CA THR A 102 11.07 16.23 0.74
C THR A 102 10.86 14.72 0.71
N THR A 103 10.44 14.12 1.82
CA THR A 103 10.29 12.68 1.96
C THR A 103 8.91 12.35 2.52
N ALA A 104 8.24 11.40 1.89
CA ALA A 104 7.02 10.82 2.42
C ALA A 104 7.29 9.41 2.94
N LEU A 105 6.61 9.06 4.03
CA LEU A 105 6.40 7.71 4.51
C LEU A 105 4.90 7.43 4.48
N ILE A 106 4.46 6.50 3.65
CA ILE A 106 3.09 5.97 3.71
C ILE A 106 3.14 4.68 4.51
N MET A 107 2.26 4.59 5.51
CA MET A 107 1.94 3.35 6.19
C MET A 107 0.46 3.07 6.00
N PHE A 108 0.14 1.91 5.46
CA PHE A 108 -1.24 1.49 5.27
C PHE A 108 -1.38 0.01 5.56
N ARG A 109 -2.61 -0.46 5.76
CA ARG A 109 -2.82 -1.90 5.90
C ARG A 109 -3.92 -2.40 4.97
N ALA A 110 -3.72 -3.62 4.47
CA ALA A 110 -4.72 -4.35 3.72
C ALA A 110 -5.23 -5.52 4.55
N TYR A 111 -6.52 -5.84 4.44
CA TYR A 111 -7.07 -7.04 5.06
C TYR A 111 -7.30 -8.12 4.02
N ALA A 112 -6.99 -9.36 4.39
CA ALA A 112 -7.39 -10.51 3.60
C ALA A 112 -7.92 -11.62 4.51
N GLN A 113 -8.92 -12.34 4.00
CA GLN A 113 -9.29 -13.64 4.55
C GLN A 113 -8.35 -14.70 3.98
N CYS A 114 -7.48 -15.25 4.84
CA CYS A 114 -6.57 -16.34 4.52
C CYS A 114 -7.14 -17.64 5.08
N ALA A 115 -7.67 -18.49 4.21
CA ALA A 115 -8.38 -19.71 4.59
C ALA A 115 -9.50 -19.43 5.63
N ALA A 116 -9.30 -19.83 6.89
CA ALA A 116 -10.29 -19.71 7.97
C ALA A 116 -10.07 -18.48 8.88
N SER A 117 -9.10 -17.62 8.56
CA SER A 117 -8.63 -16.54 9.42
C SER A 117 -8.58 -15.21 8.66
N ILE A 118 -8.71 -14.09 9.38
CA ILE A 118 -8.52 -12.75 8.81
C ILE A 118 -7.17 -12.23 9.29
N TYR A 119 -6.40 -11.64 8.38
CA TYR A 119 -5.13 -11.01 8.69
C TYR A 119 -5.13 -9.55 8.23
N ALA A 120 -4.41 -8.70 8.95
CA ALA A 120 -3.97 -7.39 8.49
C ALA A 120 -2.51 -7.46 8.02
N PHE A 121 -2.24 -6.90 6.85
CA PHE A 121 -0.93 -6.80 6.24
C PHE A 121 -0.49 -5.34 6.23
N HIS A 122 0.57 -5.03 6.95
CA HIS A 122 1.07 -3.67 7.10
C HIS A 122 2.07 -3.39 5.99
N TYR A 123 1.80 -2.37 5.17
CA TYR A 123 2.67 -1.94 4.08
C TYR A 123 3.30 -0.59 4.41
N GLU A 124 4.59 -0.48 4.10
CA GLU A 124 5.35 0.75 4.29
C GLU A 124 6.14 1.10 3.03
N ALA A 125 6.12 2.39 2.68
CA ALA A 125 6.91 2.96 1.60
C ALA A 125 7.52 4.29 2.05
N VAL A 126 8.85 4.43 1.89
CA VAL A 126 9.56 5.70 2.04
C VAL A 126 10.08 6.14 0.68
N PHE A 127 9.76 7.37 0.28
CA PHE A 127 10.10 7.86 -1.05
C PHE A 127 10.27 9.38 -1.09
N PRO A 128 11.11 9.89 -2.01
CA PRO A 128 11.26 11.31 -2.22
C PRO A 128 10.02 11.90 -2.90
N LEU A 129 9.71 13.13 -2.54
CA LEU A 129 8.68 13.96 -3.15
C LEU A 129 9.31 14.96 -4.12
N ASP A 130 8.67 15.14 -5.27
CA ASP A 130 8.93 16.25 -6.18
C ASP A 130 7.84 17.30 -6.00
N CYS A 131 8.22 18.46 -5.48
CA CYS A 131 7.29 19.52 -5.08
C CYS A 131 7.38 20.72 -6.01
N THR A 132 6.24 21.13 -6.54
CA THR A 132 6.10 22.29 -7.41
C THR A 132 5.17 23.31 -6.77
N GLU A 133 5.58 24.58 -6.77
CA GLU A 133 4.72 25.68 -6.34
C GLU A 133 3.71 26.00 -7.45
N GLY A 134 2.43 25.88 -7.12
CA GLY A 134 1.33 26.23 -7.99
C GLY A 134 0.89 27.69 -7.83
N SER A 135 0.11 28.18 -8.79
CA SER A 135 -0.57 29.46 -8.69
C SER A 135 -1.57 29.46 -7.52
N GLY A 136 -1.55 30.49 -6.68
CA GLY A 136 -2.47 30.63 -5.54
C GLY A 136 -1.90 30.16 -4.18
N GLY A 137 -0.59 29.92 -4.09
CA GLY A 137 0.09 29.62 -2.82
C GLY A 137 -0.01 28.17 -2.36
N PHE A 138 -0.43 27.27 -3.26
CA PHE A 138 -0.44 25.83 -3.01
C PHE A 138 0.85 25.19 -3.51
N THR A 139 1.38 24.25 -2.74
CA THR A 139 2.49 23.38 -3.15
C THR A 139 1.92 22.00 -3.47
N ARG A 140 2.26 21.50 -4.65
CA ARG A 140 1.90 20.16 -5.10
C ARG A 140 3.12 19.27 -5.09
N CYS A 141 3.09 18.24 -4.26
CA CYS A 141 4.14 17.25 -4.13
C CYS A 141 3.66 15.90 -4.68
N GLU A 142 4.47 15.26 -5.51
CA GLU A 142 4.18 13.98 -6.14
C GLU A 142 5.34 13.00 -5.94
N ALA A 143 5.05 11.70 -6.01
CA ALA A 143 6.12 10.69 -6.05
C ALA A 143 6.77 10.66 -7.43
N LYS A 144 8.07 10.36 -7.49
CA LYS A 144 8.77 10.14 -8.77
C LYS A 144 8.44 8.75 -9.33
N GLY A 145 7.25 8.63 -9.94
CA GLY A 145 6.72 7.37 -10.46
C GLY A 145 6.15 6.45 -9.38
N ASP A 146 5.95 5.18 -9.74
CA ASP A 146 5.41 4.17 -8.83
C ASP A 146 6.42 3.83 -7.74
N VAL A 147 5.95 3.76 -6.49
CA VAL A 147 6.78 3.48 -5.31
C VAL A 147 6.48 2.08 -4.80
N ALA A 148 7.51 1.29 -4.52
CA ALA A 148 7.33 -0.01 -3.90
C ALA A 148 7.07 0.13 -2.38
N ALA A 149 5.91 -0.34 -1.93
CA ALA A 149 5.59 -0.53 -0.52
C ALA A 149 5.79 -2.00 -0.13
N ASN A 150 6.52 -2.26 0.95
CA ASN A 150 6.80 -3.61 1.42
C ASN A 150 5.90 -3.98 2.58
N CYS A 151 5.48 -5.24 2.66
CA CYS A 151 4.81 -5.77 3.82
C CYS A 151 5.82 -5.89 4.97
N THR A 152 5.66 -5.09 6.03
CA THR A 152 6.57 -5.02 7.18
C THR A 152 6.07 -5.81 8.39
N ALA A 153 4.77 -6.06 8.47
CA ALA A 153 4.17 -6.82 9.56
C ALA A 153 2.86 -7.49 9.12
N GLU A 154 2.56 -8.61 9.78
CA GLU A 154 1.37 -9.42 9.59
C GLU A 154 0.69 -9.58 10.95
N GLU A 155 -0.59 -9.24 11.05
CA GLU A 155 -1.35 -9.30 12.29
C GLU A 155 -2.56 -10.23 12.11
N TYR A 156 -2.61 -11.32 12.88
CA TYR A 156 -3.79 -12.17 12.95
C TYR A 156 -4.93 -11.44 13.67
N LEU A 157 -6.09 -11.37 13.03
CA LEU A 157 -7.29 -10.78 13.60
C LEU A 157 -8.22 -11.91 14.06
N PRO A 158 -8.36 -12.13 15.38
CA PRO A 158 -9.26 -13.16 15.87
C PRO A 158 -10.69 -12.86 15.40
N PRO A 159 -11.43 -13.86 14.94
CA PRO A 159 -12.77 -13.63 14.44
C PRO A 159 -13.67 -13.14 15.57
N ILE A 160 -14.52 -12.14 15.27
CA ILE A 160 -15.46 -11.53 16.24
C ILE A 160 -16.43 -12.57 16.82
N ARG A 161 -16.63 -13.69 16.11
CA ARG A 161 -17.36 -14.87 16.58
C ARG A 161 -16.52 -16.12 16.32
N PRO A 162 -16.60 -17.16 17.16
CA PRO A 162 -15.93 -18.42 16.89
C PRO A 162 -16.30 -18.92 15.48
N PRO A 163 -15.35 -19.53 14.73
CA PRO A 163 -15.63 -20.02 13.39
C PRO A 163 -16.84 -20.97 13.45
N PRO A 164 -17.72 -20.96 12.44
CA PRO A 164 -18.80 -21.93 12.37
C PRO A 164 -18.21 -23.35 12.46
N PRO A 165 -18.85 -24.27 13.21
CA PRO A 165 -18.32 -25.61 13.37
C PRO A 165 -18.10 -26.26 11.99
N PRO A 166 -17.03 -27.07 11.82
CA PRO A 166 -16.78 -27.76 10.56
C PRO A 166 -18.04 -28.50 10.10
N CYS A 167 -18.45 -28.27 8.84
CA CYS A 167 -19.59 -28.96 8.26
C CYS A 167 -19.20 -30.41 7.93
N TYR A 168 -19.25 -31.29 8.92
CA TYR A 168 -19.01 -32.73 8.76
C TYR A 168 -20.00 -33.41 7.79
N GLY A 169 -21.05 -32.71 7.34
CA GLY A 169 -22.06 -33.22 6.39
C GLY A 169 -21.99 -32.64 4.97
N CYS A 170 -21.10 -31.68 4.69
CA CYS A 170 -21.03 -31.03 3.37
C CYS A 170 -20.14 -31.78 2.36
N GLY A 171 -19.43 -32.84 2.81
CA GLY A 171 -18.49 -33.63 1.99
C GLY A 171 -18.91 -35.06 1.68
N HIS A 172 -20.12 -35.49 2.05
CA HIS A 172 -20.66 -36.80 1.67
C HIS A 172 -22.02 -36.66 0.98
N ARG A 173 -21.98 -36.24 -0.29
CA ARG A 173 -22.94 -36.73 -1.27
C ARG A 173 -22.13 -37.29 -2.43
N ASN A 174 -22.26 -38.62 -2.58
CA ASN A 174 -21.84 -39.38 -3.75
C ASN A 174 -22.37 -38.75 -5.05
#